data_AF-A0A2P4SKM6-F1
#
_entry.id   AF-A0A2P4SKM6-F1
#
_cell.length_a   1.000
_cell.length_b   1.000
_cell.length_c   1.000
_cell.angle_alpha   90.00
_cell.angle_beta   90.00
_cell.angle_gamma   90.00
#
_symmetry.space_group_name_H-M   'P 1'
#
loop_
_entity.id
_entity.type
_entity.pdbx_description
1 polymer ?
#
loop_
_entity_poly.entity_id
_entity_poly.type
_entity_poly.pdbx_seq_one_letter_code
_entity_poly.pdbx_strand_id
1 'polypeptide(L)'
;PYPFASPATPRMNLNSSTAGLVAIPSIQLLGIEMLLHFLMGPEVLEFAKRNKLVLSLESMLNSIWKDINGHVKAAIESGNKKEKQGSEVLTMLLQALKNIVRSNALPVQKILSLIDITVKELPPKVLGSPAYQIADMDLLNGTPALFLVQLPFHNNLLEWCVTDERFFIILETLMRYVLSGPTSLLAFSESVLCVINQNAKQVENKEHLWRMWSIVVNPLTDWINRTNEVNQGDALEHNFNAVYSALLLPVSHIFPVQEFPQMSAMLDGLTHVVAVMVDCINFAPYGTKYQPKNRSPQTPTDWSKKKREPLGKLSSLFKLLVMLLDSFHALSSEETCPEPLASVGHSLIAVLHNIISHISLPSMIGTMFAVFSKPLAVFYEKTKLADVPKAYSNLNSKLEKLLAEIILCLQSHCTGCYDSELLEQLSPLLCVIFQHKSKQMRKQCANFWNTTFAKAASLTYPEELK
;
A
#
# COMPACT_ATOMS: atom_id res chain seq x y z
N PRO A 1 6.92 -71.02 -45.67
CA PRO A 1 6.42 -71.77 -44.51
C PRO A 1 5.81 -70.82 -43.46
N TYR A 2 4.50 -70.60 -43.57
CA TYR A 2 3.68 -70.01 -42.51
C TYR A 2 3.39 -71.07 -41.43
N PRO A 3 2.97 -70.64 -40.23
CA PRO A 3 1.62 -71.03 -39.83
C PRO A 3 0.77 -69.82 -39.40
N PHE A 4 -0.44 -69.80 -39.97
CA PHE A 4 -1.60 -69.05 -39.53
C PHE A 4 -2.15 -69.64 -38.22
N ALA A 5 -2.62 -68.78 -37.31
CA ALA A 5 -3.62 -69.14 -36.31
C ALA A 5 -4.70 -68.04 -36.25
N SER A 6 -5.95 -68.46 -36.45
CA SER A 6 -7.17 -67.66 -36.55
C SER A 6 -7.58 -66.95 -35.25
N PRO A 7 -8.41 -65.89 -35.33
CA PRO A 7 -8.86 -65.12 -34.17
C PRO A 7 -9.98 -65.86 -33.43
N ALA A 8 -9.74 -66.22 -32.16
CA ALA A 8 -10.79 -66.71 -31.28
C ALA A 8 -11.54 -65.50 -30.66
N THR A 9 -12.82 -65.38 -30.97
CA THR A 9 -13.77 -64.50 -30.29
C THR A 9 -13.82 -64.80 -28.78
N PRO A 10 -13.69 -63.80 -27.88
CA PRO A 10 -13.91 -64.04 -26.47
C PRO A 10 -15.41 -64.18 -26.21
N ARG A 11 -15.84 -65.40 -25.85
CA ARG A 11 -17.17 -65.67 -25.30
C ARG A 11 -17.32 -64.91 -23.98
N MET A 12 -18.28 -63.98 -23.91
CA MET A 12 -18.76 -63.41 -22.65
C MET A 12 -19.38 -64.52 -21.81
N ASN A 13 -18.76 -64.83 -20.68
CA ASN A 13 -19.29 -65.75 -19.68
C ASN A 13 -19.95 -64.90 -18.59
N LEU A 14 -21.29 -64.79 -18.64
CA LEU A 14 -22.10 -64.14 -17.60
C LEU A 14 -22.33 -65.15 -16.47
N ASN A 15 -21.38 -65.26 -15.55
CA ASN A 15 -21.61 -65.93 -14.27
C ASN A 15 -21.39 -64.92 -13.13
N SER A 16 -22.50 -64.47 -12.57
CA SER A 16 -22.55 -63.71 -11.33
C SER A 16 -22.42 -64.66 -10.14
N SER A 17 -21.31 -64.55 -9.42
CA SER A 17 -21.22 -65.05 -8.04
C SER A 17 -20.21 -64.20 -7.29
N THR A 18 -20.72 -63.49 -6.29
CA THR A 18 -20.04 -62.59 -5.36
C THR A 18 -18.84 -63.26 -4.68
N ALA A 19 -17.62 -62.79 -4.99
CA ALA A 19 -16.48 -62.74 -4.06
C ALA A 19 -15.28 -62.07 -4.76
N GLY A 20 -14.96 -60.85 -4.33
CA GLY A 20 -13.81 -60.07 -4.80
C GLY A 20 -14.25 -58.67 -5.21
N LEU A 21 -13.94 -57.67 -4.38
CA LEU A 21 -14.02 -56.27 -4.81
C LEU A 21 -13.20 -56.15 -6.10
N VAL A 22 -13.87 -55.95 -7.23
CA VAL A 22 -13.20 -55.49 -8.45
C VAL A 22 -12.68 -54.09 -8.11
N ALA A 23 -11.37 -53.98 -7.89
CA ALA A 23 -10.72 -52.69 -7.74
C ALA A 23 -10.89 -51.95 -9.06
N ILE A 24 -11.84 -51.02 -9.11
CA ILE A 24 -12.01 -50.13 -10.25
C ILE A 24 -10.74 -49.27 -10.32
N PRO A 25 -9.96 -49.33 -11.41
CA PRO A 25 -8.82 -48.43 -11.60
C PRO A 25 -9.27 -46.98 -11.45
N SER A 26 -8.48 -46.15 -10.78
CA SER A 26 -8.79 -44.74 -10.48
C SER A 26 -9.24 -43.93 -11.71
N ILE A 27 -8.75 -44.27 -12.91
CA ILE A 27 -9.17 -43.68 -14.20
C ILE A 27 -10.60 -44.05 -14.63
N GLN A 28 -11.07 -45.25 -14.31
CA GLN A 28 -12.44 -45.67 -14.62
C GLN A 28 -13.43 -45.04 -13.65
N LEU A 29 -13.05 -44.91 -12.37
CA LEU A 29 -13.83 -44.18 -11.37
C LEU A 29 -13.97 -42.70 -11.77
N LEU A 30 -12.88 -42.09 -12.24
CA LEU A 30 -12.82 -40.74 -12.81
C LEU A 30 -13.78 -40.56 -13.99
N GLY A 31 -13.75 -41.46 -14.97
CA GLY A 31 -14.65 -41.40 -16.13
C GLY A 31 -16.12 -41.50 -15.73
N ILE A 32 -16.44 -42.34 -14.75
CA ILE A 32 -17.81 -42.53 -14.24
C ILE A 32 -18.28 -41.29 -13.48
N GLU A 33 -17.44 -40.68 -12.65
CA GLU A 33 -17.79 -39.43 -11.95
C GLU A 33 -18.01 -38.27 -12.95
N MET A 34 -17.13 -38.11 -13.94
CA MET A 34 -17.29 -37.08 -14.98
C MET A 34 -18.60 -37.27 -15.77
N LEU A 35 -18.97 -38.51 -16.08
CA LEU A 35 -20.23 -38.82 -16.76
C LEU A 35 -21.45 -38.54 -15.88
N LEU A 36 -21.38 -38.83 -14.58
CA LEU A 36 -22.45 -38.48 -13.64
C LEU A 36 -22.68 -36.98 -13.57
N HIS A 37 -21.60 -36.19 -13.49
CA HIS A 37 -21.68 -34.73 -13.52
C HIS A 37 -22.21 -34.20 -14.87
N PHE A 38 -21.80 -34.80 -15.99
CA PHE A 38 -22.27 -34.41 -17.31
C PHE A 38 -23.76 -34.72 -17.54
N LEU A 39 -24.22 -35.90 -17.12
CA LEU A 39 -25.58 -36.38 -17.36
C LEU A 39 -26.60 -35.75 -16.40
N MET A 40 -26.21 -35.43 -15.16
CA MET A 40 -27.13 -34.99 -14.12
C MET A 40 -26.97 -33.50 -13.75
N GLY A 41 -25.92 -32.83 -14.24
CA GLY A 41 -25.67 -31.42 -13.95
C GLY A 41 -25.66 -31.14 -12.44
N PRO A 42 -26.29 -30.04 -11.96
CA PRO A 42 -26.27 -29.66 -10.54
C PRO A 42 -27.03 -30.64 -9.61
N GLU A 43 -27.94 -31.47 -10.14
CA GLU A 43 -28.71 -32.45 -9.35
C GLU A 43 -27.87 -33.65 -8.89
N VAL A 44 -26.67 -33.80 -9.46
CA VAL A 44 -25.74 -34.89 -9.16
C VAL A 44 -25.31 -34.91 -7.68
N LEU A 45 -25.27 -33.74 -7.02
CA LEU A 45 -24.88 -33.63 -5.60
C LEU A 45 -25.96 -34.20 -4.68
N GLU A 46 -27.23 -33.89 -4.94
CA GLU A 46 -28.37 -34.45 -4.20
C GLU A 46 -28.53 -35.94 -4.50
N PHE A 47 -28.31 -36.35 -5.75
CA PHE A 47 -28.26 -37.77 -6.12
C PHE A 47 -27.15 -38.51 -5.36
N ALA A 48 -25.94 -37.95 -5.31
CA ALA A 48 -24.83 -38.57 -4.60
C ALA A 48 -25.09 -38.66 -3.10
N LYS A 49 -25.63 -37.59 -2.50
CA LYS A 49 -26.01 -37.57 -1.08
C LYS A 49 -27.10 -38.61 -0.76
N ARG A 50 -28.13 -38.70 -1.60
CA ARG A 50 -29.22 -39.70 -1.46
C ARG A 50 -28.72 -41.13 -1.58
N ASN A 51 -27.72 -41.36 -2.42
CA ASN A 51 -27.15 -42.68 -2.68
C ASN A 51 -25.86 -42.97 -1.90
N LYS A 52 -25.45 -42.09 -0.98
CA LYS A 52 -24.19 -42.18 -0.22
C LYS A 52 -22.94 -42.34 -1.09
N LEU A 53 -22.97 -41.79 -2.31
CA LEU A 53 -21.82 -41.73 -3.20
C LEU A 53 -20.96 -40.55 -2.76
N VAL A 54 -19.65 -40.77 -2.61
CA VAL A 54 -18.68 -39.70 -2.39
C VAL A 54 -18.18 -39.28 -3.77
N LEU A 55 -18.72 -38.20 -4.32
CA LEU A 55 -18.21 -37.63 -5.57
C LEU A 55 -16.91 -36.89 -5.28
N SER A 56 -15.83 -37.33 -5.91
CA SER A 56 -14.49 -36.79 -5.67
C SER A 56 -14.13 -35.64 -6.61
N LEU A 57 -15.01 -35.24 -7.55
CA LEU A 57 -14.70 -34.24 -8.57
C LEU A 57 -14.14 -32.92 -7.99
N GLU A 58 -14.58 -32.59 -6.77
CA GLU A 58 -14.07 -31.46 -5.98
C GLU A 58 -12.63 -31.65 -5.46
N SER A 59 -12.28 -32.83 -4.96
CA SER A 59 -10.90 -33.20 -4.60
C SER A 59 -10.01 -33.41 -5.83
N MET A 60 -10.61 -33.81 -6.95
CA MET A 60 -9.95 -34.12 -8.19
C MET A 60 -9.36 -32.88 -8.86
N LEU A 61 -10.11 -31.77 -8.91
CA LEU A 61 -9.56 -30.50 -9.40
C LEU A 61 -8.32 -30.06 -8.60
N ASN A 62 -8.42 -30.16 -7.27
CA ASN A 62 -7.31 -29.83 -6.37
C ASN A 62 -6.10 -30.76 -6.59
N SER A 63 -6.32 -32.07 -6.75
CA SER A 63 -5.25 -33.02 -7.02
C SER A 63 -4.58 -32.77 -8.38
N ILE A 64 -5.36 -32.58 -9.44
CA ILE A 64 -4.84 -32.26 -10.78
C ILE A 64 -4.03 -30.97 -10.72
N TRP A 65 -4.58 -29.93 -10.09
CA TRP A 65 -3.87 -28.66 -9.94
C TRP A 65 -2.58 -28.82 -9.16
N LYS A 66 -2.60 -29.56 -8.05
CA LYS A 66 -1.42 -29.88 -7.25
C LYS A 66 -0.34 -30.59 -8.08
N ASP A 67 -0.71 -31.62 -8.85
CA ASP A 67 0.24 -32.36 -9.68
C ASP A 67 0.85 -31.47 -10.77
N ILE A 68 0.04 -30.60 -11.41
CA ILE A 68 0.53 -29.60 -12.37
C ILE A 68 1.55 -28.67 -11.69
N ASN A 69 1.23 -28.12 -10.51
CA ASN A 69 2.17 -27.27 -9.77
C ASN A 69 3.45 -28.03 -9.40
N GLY A 70 3.35 -29.32 -9.04
CA GLY A 70 4.48 -30.20 -8.78
C GLY A 70 5.39 -30.41 -10.00
N HIS A 71 4.81 -30.57 -11.19
CA HIS A 71 5.58 -30.64 -12.43
C HIS A 71 6.27 -29.32 -12.76
N VAL A 72 5.59 -28.19 -12.57
CA VAL A 72 6.20 -26.86 -12.74
C VAL A 72 7.34 -26.64 -11.75
N LYS A 73 7.16 -27.00 -10.49
CA LYS A 73 8.21 -26.99 -9.47
C LYS A 73 9.43 -27.80 -9.91
N ALA A 74 9.22 -29.05 -10.34
CA ALA A 74 10.29 -29.91 -10.80
C ALA A 74 11.04 -29.29 -12.00
N ALA A 75 10.31 -28.70 -12.96
CA ALA A 75 10.90 -28.01 -14.10
C ALA A 75 11.75 -26.80 -13.69
N ILE A 76 11.29 -26.01 -12.71
CA ILE A 76 12.03 -24.86 -12.16
C ILE A 76 13.31 -25.33 -11.44
N GLU A 77 13.23 -26.41 -10.67
CA GLU A 77 14.35 -26.95 -9.89
C GLU A 77 15.39 -27.68 -10.76
N SER A 78 14.95 -28.34 -11.85
CA SER A 78 15.83 -29.02 -12.81
C SER A 78 16.47 -28.09 -13.83
N GLY A 79 15.93 -26.88 -14.01
CA GLY A 79 16.35 -25.93 -15.02
C GLY A 79 17.77 -25.41 -14.79
N ASN A 80 18.57 -25.37 -15.86
CA ASN A 80 19.89 -24.75 -15.82
C ASN A 80 19.71 -23.21 -15.75
N LYS A 81 20.41 -22.49 -14.86
CA LYS A 81 20.23 -21.03 -14.64
C LYS A 81 20.31 -20.14 -15.89
N LYS A 82 20.83 -20.67 -17.01
CA LYS A 82 20.95 -19.99 -18.30
C LYS A 82 19.74 -20.17 -19.22
N GLU A 83 18.91 -21.18 -19.02
CA GLU A 83 17.75 -21.48 -19.86
C GLU A 83 16.47 -20.97 -19.18
N LYS A 84 15.81 -19.97 -19.77
CA LYS A 84 14.60 -19.31 -19.25
C LYS A 84 13.35 -20.22 -19.18
N GLN A 85 13.48 -21.50 -19.55
CA GLN A 85 12.36 -22.45 -19.67
C GLN A 85 11.55 -22.62 -18.38
N GLY A 86 12.21 -22.68 -17.21
CA GLY A 86 11.49 -22.79 -15.93
C GLY A 86 10.61 -21.56 -15.62
N SER A 87 11.06 -20.36 -16.00
CA SER A 87 10.29 -19.12 -15.82
C SER A 87 9.11 -19.01 -16.80
N GLU A 88 9.26 -19.52 -18.02
CA GLU A 88 8.19 -19.57 -19.02
C GLU A 88 7.06 -20.49 -18.57
N VAL A 89 7.40 -21.71 -18.10
CA VAL A 89 6.41 -22.67 -17.61
C VAL A 89 5.68 -22.13 -16.37
N LEU A 90 6.39 -21.48 -15.45
CA LEU A 90 5.78 -20.78 -14.32
C LEU A 90 4.81 -19.68 -14.77
N THR A 91 5.20 -18.89 -15.76
CA THR A 91 4.36 -17.82 -16.32
C THR A 91 3.08 -18.40 -16.91
N MET A 92 3.16 -19.51 -17.66
CA MET A 92 1.98 -20.19 -18.21
C MET A 92 1.04 -20.70 -17.11
N LEU A 93 1.59 -21.30 -16.05
CA LEU A 93 0.80 -21.78 -14.91
C LEU A 93 0.04 -20.65 -14.22
N LEU A 94 0.74 -19.56 -13.91
CA LEU A 94 0.15 -18.40 -13.25
C LEU A 94 -0.89 -17.72 -14.15
N GLN A 95 -0.64 -17.67 -15.47
CA GLN A 95 -1.64 -17.18 -16.43
C GLN A 95 -2.89 -18.05 -16.48
N ALA A 96 -2.73 -19.37 -16.44
CA ALA A 96 -3.87 -20.29 -16.35
C ALA A 96 -4.68 -20.04 -15.08
N LEU A 97 -4.02 -19.86 -13.93
CA LEU A 97 -4.68 -19.52 -12.68
C LEU A 97 -5.45 -18.19 -12.79
N LYS A 98 -4.84 -17.13 -13.33
CA LYS A 98 -5.51 -15.84 -13.56
C LYS A 98 -6.74 -15.98 -14.45
N ASN A 99 -6.64 -16.76 -15.53
CA ASN A 99 -7.77 -16.99 -16.43
C ASN A 99 -8.91 -17.73 -15.71
N ILE A 100 -8.59 -18.72 -14.88
CA ILE A 100 -9.58 -19.43 -14.05
C ILE A 100 -10.27 -18.45 -13.10
N VAL A 101 -9.51 -17.63 -12.36
CA VAL A 101 -10.07 -16.62 -11.45
C VAL A 101 -10.96 -15.62 -12.18
N ARG A 102 -10.51 -15.10 -13.33
CA ARG A 102 -11.26 -14.10 -14.12
C ARG A 102 -12.51 -14.64 -14.79
N SER A 103 -12.57 -15.95 -15.04
CA SER A 103 -13.73 -16.58 -15.68
C SER A 103 -14.98 -16.57 -14.80
N ASN A 104 -14.83 -16.36 -13.48
CA ASN A 104 -15.90 -16.49 -12.48
C ASN A 104 -16.66 -17.85 -12.56
N ALA A 105 -16.06 -18.87 -13.18
CA ALA A 105 -16.69 -20.17 -13.38
C ALA A 105 -16.68 -21.07 -12.12
N LEU A 106 -15.82 -20.76 -11.15
CA LEU A 106 -15.65 -21.54 -9.93
C LEU A 106 -16.12 -20.75 -8.69
N PRO A 107 -16.67 -21.43 -7.67
CA PRO A 107 -16.95 -20.83 -6.37
C PRO A 107 -15.66 -20.29 -5.71
N VAL A 108 -15.81 -19.24 -4.90
CA VAL A 108 -14.69 -18.56 -4.21
C VAL A 108 -13.85 -19.53 -3.38
N GLN A 109 -14.49 -20.48 -2.69
CA GLN A 109 -13.79 -21.49 -1.88
C GLN A 109 -12.87 -22.39 -2.71
N LYS A 110 -13.22 -22.61 -3.99
CA LYS A 110 -12.39 -23.37 -4.93
C LYS A 110 -11.25 -22.51 -5.48
N ILE A 111 -11.53 -21.26 -5.83
CA ILE A 111 -10.50 -20.30 -6.25
C ILE A 111 -9.41 -20.17 -5.16
N LEU A 112 -9.81 -19.94 -3.90
CA LEU A 112 -8.88 -19.87 -2.77
C LEU A 112 -8.11 -21.18 -2.58
N SER A 113 -8.74 -22.33 -2.80
CA SER A 113 -8.05 -23.62 -2.74
C SER A 113 -6.96 -23.76 -3.81
N LEU A 114 -7.21 -23.29 -5.04
CA LEU A 114 -6.21 -23.32 -6.11
C LEU A 114 -5.04 -22.38 -5.82
N ILE A 115 -5.34 -21.18 -5.31
CA ILE A 115 -4.30 -20.23 -4.88
C ILE A 115 -3.47 -20.82 -3.74
N ASP A 116 -4.11 -21.37 -2.71
CA ASP A 116 -3.43 -22.01 -1.56
C ASP A 116 -2.50 -23.15 -2.01
N ILE A 117 -2.97 -24.03 -2.89
CA ILE A 117 -2.16 -25.10 -3.47
C ILE A 117 -0.96 -24.52 -4.22
N THR A 118 -1.17 -23.51 -5.06
CA THR A 118 -0.08 -22.86 -5.80
C THR A 118 0.97 -22.24 -4.88
N VAL A 119 0.54 -21.57 -3.80
CA VAL A 119 1.44 -20.98 -2.80
C VAL A 119 2.26 -22.05 -2.09
N LYS A 120 1.65 -23.20 -1.75
CA LYS A 120 2.30 -24.29 -1.01
C LYS A 120 3.23 -25.15 -1.86
N GLU A 121 2.87 -25.40 -3.12
CA GLU A 121 3.64 -26.29 -3.99
C GLU A 121 4.86 -25.59 -4.59
N LEU A 122 4.74 -24.31 -4.97
CA LEU A 122 5.83 -23.58 -5.62
C LEU A 122 6.95 -23.18 -4.63
N PRO A 123 8.22 -23.14 -5.05
CA PRO A 123 9.33 -22.83 -4.13
C PRO A 123 9.26 -21.39 -3.58
N PRO A 124 9.44 -21.18 -2.25
CA PRO A 124 9.40 -19.85 -1.64
C PRO A 124 10.38 -18.85 -2.26
N LYS A 125 11.60 -19.30 -2.60
CA LYS A 125 12.64 -18.48 -3.23
C LYS A 125 12.25 -17.98 -4.63
N VAL A 126 11.38 -18.73 -5.32
CA VAL A 126 10.86 -18.36 -6.64
C VAL A 126 9.75 -17.34 -6.46
N LEU A 127 8.81 -17.62 -5.57
CA LEU A 127 7.67 -16.74 -5.30
C LEU A 127 8.10 -15.37 -4.79
N GLY A 128 9.11 -15.30 -3.92
CA GLY A 128 9.64 -14.07 -3.34
C GLY A 128 10.70 -13.34 -4.19
N SER A 129 11.02 -13.80 -5.40
CA SER A 129 12.12 -13.26 -6.22
C SER A 129 11.63 -12.52 -7.46
N PRO A 130 12.16 -11.31 -7.75
CA PRO A 130 11.82 -10.55 -8.94
C PRO A 130 12.47 -11.15 -10.20
N ALA A 131 13.39 -12.11 -10.08
CA ALA A 131 14.00 -12.78 -11.22
C ALA A 131 13.01 -13.64 -12.02
N TYR A 132 11.86 -13.97 -11.41
CA TYR A 132 10.75 -14.70 -12.02
C TYR A 132 9.60 -13.76 -12.40
N GLN A 133 9.92 -12.50 -12.72
CA GLN A 133 8.97 -11.53 -13.25
C GLN A 133 8.23 -12.13 -14.46
N ILE A 134 6.92 -11.95 -14.44
CA ILE A 134 5.99 -12.52 -15.41
C ILE A 134 5.81 -11.47 -16.51
N ALA A 135 6.70 -11.53 -17.51
CA ALA A 135 6.77 -10.57 -18.60
C ALA A 135 5.68 -10.81 -19.66
N ASP A 136 4.42 -10.57 -19.30
CA ASP A 136 3.33 -10.28 -20.26
C ASP A 136 2.03 -9.80 -19.59
N MET A 137 2.05 -9.54 -18.28
CA MET A 137 0.88 -9.11 -17.55
C MET A 137 0.83 -7.59 -17.48
N ASP A 138 -0.29 -6.98 -17.87
CA ASP A 138 -0.63 -5.56 -17.63
C ASP A 138 -0.47 -5.10 -16.16
N LEU A 139 -0.20 -6.02 -15.23
CA LEU A 139 0.24 -5.75 -13.88
C LEU A 139 1.76 -5.53 -13.85
N LEU A 140 2.12 -4.25 -13.98
CA LEU A 140 3.41 -3.66 -13.67
C LEU A 140 4.22 -4.45 -12.62
N ASN A 141 5.39 -4.95 -13.03
CA ASN A 141 6.59 -5.19 -12.22
C ASN A 141 6.35 -5.75 -10.81
N GLY A 142 6.21 -7.07 -10.70
CA GLY A 142 6.05 -7.75 -9.42
C GLY A 142 6.73 -9.11 -9.36
N THR A 143 6.91 -9.62 -8.15
CA THR A 143 7.25 -11.02 -7.88
C THR A 143 6.02 -11.90 -8.12
N PRO A 144 6.19 -13.23 -8.34
CA PRO A 144 5.04 -14.13 -8.38
C PRO A 144 4.18 -14.07 -7.10
N ALA A 145 4.79 -13.76 -5.94
CA ALA A 145 4.05 -13.51 -4.71
C ALA A 145 3.08 -12.31 -4.83
N LEU A 146 3.51 -11.20 -5.44
CA LEU A 146 2.64 -10.02 -5.59
C LEU A 146 1.46 -10.33 -6.49
N PHE A 147 1.72 -11.06 -7.58
CA PHE A 147 0.68 -11.55 -8.48
C PHE A 147 -0.37 -12.39 -7.75
N LEU A 148 0.07 -13.36 -6.93
CA LEU A 148 -0.84 -14.21 -6.17
C LEU A 148 -1.65 -13.42 -5.12
N VAL A 149 -1.04 -12.41 -4.49
CA VAL A 149 -1.76 -11.50 -3.58
C VAL A 149 -2.84 -10.72 -4.32
N GLN A 150 -2.62 -10.33 -5.58
CA GLN A 150 -3.57 -9.51 -6.34
C GLN A 150 -4.79 -10.28 -6.86
N LEU A 151 -4.69 -11.61 -7.04
CA LEU A 151 -5.78 -12.42 -7.62
C LEU A 151 -7.12 -12.29 -6.87
N PRO A 152 -7.19 -12.39 -5.52
CA PRO A 152 -8.44 -12.24 -4.77
C PRO A 152 -9.07 -10.84 -4.87
N PHE A 153 -8.35 -9.83 -5.35
CA PHE A 153 -8.84 -8.45 -5.46
C PHE A 153 -9.52 -8.15 -6.82
N HIS A 154 -9.60 -9.14 -7.71
CA HIS A 154 -10.33 -9.00 -8.98
C HIS A 154 -11.82 -9.36 -8.83
N ASN A 155 -12.66 -8.80 -9.70
CA ASN A 155 -14.07 -9.15 -9.86
C ASN A 155 -14.91 -9.13 -8.56
N ASN A 156 -14.60 -8.23 -7.61
CA ASN A 156 -15.25 -8.16 -6.30
C ASN A 156 -15.19 -9.47 -5.48
N LEU A 157 -14.21 -10.35 -5.75
CA LEU A 157 -14.04 -11.60 -5.02
C LEU A 157 -13.64 -11.37 -3.55
N LEU A 158 -13.05 -10.21 -3.24
CA LEU A 158 -12.48 -9.90 -1.93
C LEU A 158 -13.50 -10.03 -0.80
N GLU A 159 -14.72 -9.53 -1.02
CA GLU A 159 -15.83 -9.58 -0.05
C GLU A 159 -16.06 -11.00 0.49
N TRP A 160 -15.98 -11.99 -0.40
CA TRP A 160 -16.14 -13.40 -0.05
C TRP A 160 -14.86 -14.03 0.46
N CYS A 161 -13.71 -13.64 -0.10
CA CYS A 161 -12.41 -14.21 0.29
C CYS A 161 -12.07 -13.94 1.75
N VAL A 162 -12.39 -12.75 2.26
CA VAL A 162 -12.07 -12.36 3.65
C VAL A 162 -12.85 -13.14 4.70
N THR A 163 -13.91 -13.87 4.31
CA THR A 163 -14.67 -14.74 5.22
C THR A 163 -14.00 -16.10 5.44
N ASP A 164 -12.99 -16.44 4.64
CA ASP A 164 -12.27 -17.71 4.70
C ASP A 164 -10.88 -17.51 5.31
N GLU A 165 -10.59 -18.25 6.39
CA GLU A 165 -9.32 -18.18 7.10
C GLU A 165 -8.10 -18.45 6.21
N ARG A 166 -8.27 -19.26 5.15
CA ARG A 166 -7.20 -19.58 4.20
C ARG A 166 -6.69 -18.34 3.48
N PHE A 167 -7.53 -17.34 3.23
CA PHE A 167 -7.11 -16.11 2.60
C PHE A 167 -6.04 -15.37 3.43
N PHE A 168 -6.24 -15.25 4.74
CA PHE A 168 -5.28 -14.61 5.64
C PHE A 168 -3.98 -15.41 5.75
N ILE A 169 -4.08 -16.74 5.82
CA ILE A 169 -2.91 -17.63 5.85
C ILE A 169 -2.09 -17.51 4.55
N ILE A 170 -2.75 -17.42 3.39
CA ILE A 170 -2.09 -17.20 2.10
C ILE A 170 -1.34 -15.87 2.11
N LEU A 171 -2.02 -14.78 2.51
CA LEU A 171 -1.41 -13.45 2.57
C LEU A 171 -0.19 -13.43 3.50
N GLU A 172 -0.30 -14.01 4.69
CA GLU A 172 0.80 -14.10 5.66
C GLU A 172 1.97 -14.94 5.12
N THR A 173 1.67 -16.05 4.44
CA THR A 173 2.67 -16.93 3.85
C THR A 173 3.44 -16.22 2.72
N LEU A 174 2.73 -15.48 1.86
CA LEU A 174 3.34 -14.70 0.78
C LEU A 174 4.21 -13.55 1.32
N MET A 175 3.77 -12.85 2.38
CA MET A 175 4.60 -11.87 3.09
C MET A 175 5.90 -12.50 3.61
N ARG A 176 5.82 -13.71 4.20
CA ARG A 176 6.98 -14.45 4.72
C ARG A 176 7.97 -14.83 3.62
N TYR A 177 7.48 -15.23 2.45
CA TYR A 177 8.34 -15.58 1.31
C TYR A 177 9.12 -14.37 0.80
N VAL A 178 8.49 -13.20 0.74
CA VAL A 178 9.14 -11.94 0.36
C VAL A 178 10.19 -11.51 1.37
N LEU A 179 9.91 -11.61 2.67
CA LEU A 179 10.88 -11.31 3.74
C LEU A 179 12.15 -12.15 3.64
N SER A 180 12.03 -13.39 3.16
CA SER A 180 13.17 -14.29 2.95
C SER A 180 13.87 -14.11 1.58
N GLY A 181 13.28 -13.30 0.71
CA GLY A 181 13.71 -13.11 -0.69
C GLY A 181 14.55 -11.85 -0.91
N PRO A 182 15.03 -11.65 -2.14
CA PRO A 182 15.80 -10.46 -2.54
C PRO A 182 14.92 -9.24 -2.85
N THR A 183 13.60 -9.36 -2.74
CA THR A 183 12.66 -8.28 -3.05
C THR A 183 12.65 -7.24 -1.94
N SER A 184 12.59 -5.95 -2.30
CA SER A 184 12.40 -4.87 -1.32
C SER A 184 11.08 -5.05 -0.57
N LEU A 185 11.17 -5.23 0.75
CA LEU A 185 9.99 -5.35 1.62
C LEU A 185 9.14 -4.08 1.58
N LEU A 186 9.77 -2.91 1.51
CA LEU A 186 9.07 -1.62 1.41
C LEU A 186 8.22 -1.57 0.13
N ALA A 187 8.81 -1.84 -1.03
CA ALA A 187 8.11 -1.78 -2.32
C ALA A 187 7.00 -2.82 -2.45
N PHE A 188 7.24 -4.03 -1.90
CA PHE A 188 6.22 -5.07 -1.85
C PHE A 188 5.05 -4.67 -0.94
N SER A 189 5.34 -4.19 0.26
CA SER A 189 4.33 -3.77 1.22
C SER A 189 3.50 -2.59 0.68
N GLU A 190 4.14 -1.61 0.04
CA GLU A 190 3.45 -0.52 -0.68
C GLU A 190 2.43 -1.07 -1.68
N SER A 191 2.86 -2.01 -2.52
CA SER A 191 2.00 -2.58 -3.58
C SER A 191 0.80 -3.31 -3.01
N VAL A 192 1.01 -4.13 -1.95
CA VAL A 192 -0.08 -4.85 -1.28
C VAL A 192 -1.03 -3.88 -0.58
N LEU A 193 -0.51 -2.90 0.16
CA LEU A 193 -1.32 -1.90 0.87
C LEU A 193 -2.14 -1.05 -0.10
N CYS A 194 -1.57 -0.68 -1.25
CA CYS A 194 -2.28 0.07 -2.30
C CYS A 194 -3.48 -0.72 -2.83
N VAL A 195 -3.30 -2.02 -3.11
CA VAL A 195 -4.38 -2.90 -3.60
C VAL A 195 -5.46 -3.11 -2.53
N ILE A 196 -5.08 -3.27 -1.26
CA ILE A 196 -6.06 -3.35 -0.16
C ILE A 196 -6.84 -2.03 -0.07
N ASN A 197 -6.15 -0.89 -0.09
CA ASN A 197 -6.77 0.42 0.02
C ASN A 197 -7.78 0.70 -1.11
N GLN A 198 -7.44 0.34 -2.35
CA GLN A 198 -8.34 0.48 -3.51
C GLN A 198 -9.63 -0.33 -3.37
N ASN A 199 -9.57 -1.47 -2.69
CA ASN A 199 -10.70 -2.39 -2.53
C ASN A 199 -11.33 -2.32 -1.13
N ALA A 200 -10.89 -1.38 -0.27
CA ALA A 200 -11.32 -1.31 1.13
C ALA A 200 -12.84 -1.13 1.30
N LYS A 201 -13.51 -0.54 0.30
CA LYS A 201 -14.97 -0.36 0.29
C LYS A 201 -15.76 -1.66 0.10
N GLN A 202 -15.15 -2.70 -0.47
CA GLN A 202 -15.81 -4.01 -0.67
C GLN A 202 -15.85 -4.84 0.62
N VAL A 203 -15.07 -4.45 1.64
CA VAL A 203 -14.99 -5.18 2.90
C VAL A 203 -15.81 -4.45 3.95
N GLU A 204 -17.00 -5.00 4.21
CA GLU A 204 -17.93 -4.45 5.20
C GLU A 204 -17.35 -4.53 6.62
N ASN A 205 -16.86 -5.70 7.02
CA ASN A 205 -16.28 -5.92 8.34
C ASN A 205 -14.87 -5.29 8.45
N LYS A 206 -14.75 -4.23 9.24
CA LYS A 206 -13.49 -3.51 9.47
C LYS A 206 -12.41 -4.35 10.16
N GLU A 207 -12.77 -5.39 10.90
CA GLU A 207 -11.81 -6.33 11.47
C GLU A 207 -11.04 -7.09 10.38
N HIS A 208 -11.68 -7.42 9.25
CA HIS A 208 -10.99 -8.06 8.13
C HIS A 208 -10.00 -7.10 7.45
N LEU A 209 -10.36 -5.82 7.30
CA LEU A 209 -9.44 -4.79 6.81
C LEU A 209 -8.26 -4.60 7.76
N TRP A 210 -8.54 -4.49 9.05
CA TRP A 210 -7.53 -4.40 10.10
C TRP A 210 -6.58 -5.59 10.06
N ARG A 211 -7.12 -6.81 9.93
CA ARG A 211 -6.34 -8.03 9.88
C ARG A 211 -5.44 -8.11 8.64
N MET A 212 -5.95 -7.79 7.45
CA MET A 212 -5.11 -7.70 6.24
C MET A 212 -3.99 -6.67 6.43
N TRP A 213 -4.34 -5.50 6.97
CA TRP A 213 -3.39 -4.44 7.27
C TRP A 213 -2.30 -4.92 8.25
N SER A 214 -2.67 -5.55 9.37
CA SER A 214 -1.71 -6.04 10.38
C SER A 214 -0.77 -7.11 9.83
N ILE A 215 -1.26 -8.00 8.95
CA ILE A 215 -0.41 -9.02 8.29
C ILE A 215 0.72 -8.37 7.48
N VAL A 216 0.47 -7.21 6.87
CA VAL A 216 1.47 -6.48 6.08
C VAL A 216 2.33 -5.57 6.95
N VAL A 217 1.70 -4.83 7.88
CA VAL A 217 2.37 -3.77 8.64
C VAL A 217 3.19 -4.29 9.81
N ASN A 218 2.78 -5.36 10.50
CA ASN A 218 3.58 -5.87 11.63
C ASN A 218 4.98 -6.30 11.18
N PRO A 219 5.14 -7.15 10.13
CA PRO A 219 6.48 -7.53 9.66
C PRO A 219 7.26 -6.35 9.07
N LEU A 220 6.57 -5.41 8.41
CA LEU A 220 7.19 -4.18 7.93
C LEU A 220 7.75 -3.34 9.09
N THR A 221 7.00 -3.21 10.17
CA THR A 221 7.40 -2.47 11.37
C THR A 221 8.59 -3.11 12.06
N ASP A 222 8.57 -4.43 12.25
CA ASP A 222 9.69 -5.18 12.80
C ASP A 222 10.96 -5.03 11.96
N TRP A 223 10.81 -5.01 10.63
CA TRP A 223 11.93 -4.79 9.73
C TRP A 223 12.48 -3.37 9.83
N ILE A 224 11.62 -2.34 9.79
CA ILE A 224 12.01 -0.93 9.96
C ILE A 224 12.74 -0.74 11.29
N ASN A 225 12.24 -1.31 12.39
CA ASN A 225 12.88 -1.21 13.71
C ASN A 225 14.29 -1.84 13.74
N ARG A 226 14.56 -2.84 12.89
CA ARG A 226 15.86 -3.50 12.81
C ARG A 226 16.83 -2.78 11.88
N THR A 227 16.33 -2.22 10.78
CA THR A 227 17.17 -1.62 9.73
C THR A 227 17.30 -0.10 9.86
N ASN A 228 16.36 0.55 10.54
CA ASN A 228 16.12 1.99 10.48
C ASN A 228 15.91 2.51 9.04
N GLU A 229 15.51 1.64 8.12
CA GLU A 229 15.27 2.00 6.73
C GLU A 229 13.77 2.26 6.50
N VAL A 230 13.43 3.51 6.16
CA VAL A 230 12.06 3.92 5.77
C VAL A 230 11.99 4.48 4.35
N ASN A 231 13.16 4.76 3.77
CA ASN A 231 13.30 5.31 2.43
C ASN A 231 13.56 4.18 1.43
N GLN A 232 12.60 3.92 0.55
CA GLN A 232 12.74 2.94 -0.55
C GLN A 232 13.29 3.54 -1.85
N GLY A 233 13.66 4.81 -1.82
CA GLY A 233 14.38 5.51 -2.87
C GLY A 233 15.87 5.52 -2.59
N ASP A 234 16.59 6.46 -3.20
CA ASP A 234 18.02 6.68 -2.91
C ASP A 234 18.22 7.92 -2.03
N ALA A 235 19.48 8.23 -1.70
CA ALA A 235 19.86 9.36 -0.85
C ALA A 235 19.55 10.75 -1.46
N LEU A 236 19.24 10.81 -2.77
CA LEU A 236 18.93 12.01 -3.53
C LEU A 236 17.44 12.10 -3.90
N GLU A 237 16.78 10.97 -4.04
CA GLU A 237 15.38 10.80 -4.40
C GLU A 237 14.63 9.92 -3.40
N HIS A 238 14.40 10.47 -2.21
CA HIS A 238 13.65 9.82 -1.14
C HIS A 238 12.29 9.32 -1.61
N ASN A 239 11.88 8.11 -1.24
CA ASN A 239 10.54 7.57 -1.46
C ASN A 239 10.01 6.99 -0.15
N PHE A 240 8.87 7.51 0.32
CA PHE A 240 8.24 7.12 1.58
C PHE A 240 6.86 6.47 1.37
N ASN A 241 6.51 6.08 0.14
CA ASN A 241 5.17 5.60 -0.18
C ASN A 241 4.77 4.34 0.59
N ALA A 242 5.70 3.44 0.92
CA ALA A 242 5.40 2.24 1.71
C ALA A 242 4.86 2.61 3.09
N VAL A 243 5.58 3.47 3.81
CA VAL A 243 5.15 3.96 5.13
C VAL A 243 3.89 4.81 5.00
N TYR A 244 3.82 5.70 4.00
CA TYR A 244 2.60 6.47 3.74
C TYR A 244 1.39 5.57 3.54
N SER A 245 1.48 4.54 2.69
CA SER A 245 0.39 3.61 2.40
C SER A 245 0.01 2.80 3.63
N ALA A 246 0.99 2.44 4.47
CA ALA A 246 0.75 1.75 5.73
C ALA A 246 -0.08 2.61 6.69
N LEU A 247 0.16 3.92 6.74
CA LEU A 247 -0.56 4.82 7.64
C LEU A 247 -1.87 5.33 7.04
N LEU A 248 -1.97 5.42 5.71
CA LEU A 248 -3.13 5.93 4.98
C LEU A 248 -4.38 5.06 5.16
N LEU A 249 -4.23 3.74 5.05
CA LEU A 249 -5.35 2.80 5.06
C LEU A 249 -6.19 2.88 6.35
N PRO A 250 -5.60 2.76 7.55
CA PRO A 250 -6.40 2.78 8.76
C PRO A 250 -7.01 4.17 9.01
N VAL A 251 -6.29 5.25 8.67
CA VAL A 251 -6.83 6.63 8.75
C VAL A 251 -8.01 6.85 7.81
N SER A 252 -7.98 6.27 6.61
CA SER A 252 -9.01 6.51 5.60
C SER A 252 -10.25 5.62 5.75
N HIS A 253 -10.08 4.41 6.30
CA HIS A 253 -11.11 3.36 6.20
C HIS A 253 -11.53 2.73 7.52
N ILE A 254 -10.71 2.85 8.57
CA ILE A 254 -10.96 2.20 9.86
C ILE A 254 -11.36 3.25 10.89
N PHE A 255 -10.60 4.35 10.97
CA PHE A 255 -10.78 5.36 12.02
C PHE A 255 -11.98 6.30 11.88
N PRO A 256 -12.52 6.62 10.68
CA PRO A 256 -13.72 7.44 10.59
C PRO A 256 -14.98 6.79 11.21
N VAL A 257 -14.90 5.52 11.62
CA VAL A 257 -15.97 4.79 12.31
C VAL A 257 -15.89 5.09 13.81
N GLN A 258 -16.94 5.72 14.35
CA GLN A 258 -17.05 6.22 15.74
C GLN A 258 -16.80 5.18 16.86
N GLU A 259 -16.67 3.90 16.54
CA GLU A 259 -16.61 2.79 17.50
C GLU A 259 -15.20 2.32 17.86
N PHE A 260 -14.12 2.89 17.32
CA PHE A 260 -12.74 2.45 17.63
C PHE A 260 -12.13 3.18 18.85
N PRO A 261 -12.00 2.54 20.03
CA PRO A 261 -11.59 3.21 21.26
C PRO A 261 -10.07 3.26 21.37
N GLN A 262 -9.39 4.12 20.61
CA GLN A 262 -7.93 4.37 20.75
C GLN A 262 -7.35 5.53 19.91
N MET A 263 -8.17 6.36 19.28
CA MET A 263 -7.75 7.28 18.22
C MET A 263 -6.61 8.25 18.62
N SER A 264 -6.58 8.73 19.87
CA SER A 264 -5.53 9.64 20.35
C SER A 264 -4.16 8.98 20.53
N ALA A 265 -4.12 7.75 21.05
CA ALA A 265 -2.87 6.99 21.20
C ALA A 265 -2.30 6.58 19.84
N MET A 266 -3.18 6.29 18.88
CA MET A 266 -2.78 5.99 17.51
C MET A 266 -2.23 7.23 16.82
N LEU A 267 -2.89 8.38 16.94
CA LEU A 267 -2.40 9.63 16.38
C LEU A 267 -1.00 9.99 16.93
N ASP A 268 -0.75 9.74 18.22
CA ASP A 268 0.58 9.91 18.82
C ASP A 268 1.63 8.97 18.22
N GLY A 269 1.30 7.69 18.07
CA GLY A 269 2.16 6.73 17.39
C GLY A 269 2.47 7.11 15.94
N LEU A 270 1.46 7.52 15.16
CA LEU A 270 1.62 7.97 13.78
C LEU A 270 2.50 9.24 13.69
N THR A 271 2.28 10.18 14.60
CA THR A 271 3.07 11.42 14.67
C THR A 271 4.53 11.12 15.00
N HIS A 272 4.78 10.17 15.91
CA HIS A 272 6.12 9.72 16.23
C HIS A 272 6.82 9.09 15.02
N VAL A 273 6.15 8.21 14.28
CA VAL A 273 6.70 7.61 13.05
C VAL A 273 7.05 8.68 12.02
N VAL A 274 6.16 9.66 11.78
CA VAL A 274 6.44 10.76 10.85
C VAL A 274 7.61 11.62 11.31
N ALA A 275 7.75 11.87 12.61
CA ALA A 275 8.91 12.59 13.15
C ALA A 275 10.22 11.86 12.83
N VAL A 276 10.29 10.55 13.11
CA VAL A 276 11.45 9.73 12.76
C VAL A 276 11.74 9.75 11.26
N MET A 277 10.72 9.62 10.42
CA MET A 277 10.89 9.68 8.97
C MET A 277 11.50 11.00 8.50
N VAL A 278 11.05 12.13 9.07
CA VAL A 278 11.52 13.47 8.72
C VAL A 278 12.98 13.66 9.15
N ASP A 279 13.35 13.14 10.33
CA ASP A 279 14.74 13.16 10.80
C ASP A 279 15.68 12.32 9.92
N CYS A 280 15.16 11.32 9.20
CA CYS A 280 15.92 10.52 8.24
C CYS A 280 16.12 11.20 6.87
N ILE A 281 15.48 12.35 6.58
CA ILE A 281 15.55 12.98 5.26
C ILE A 281 16.83 13.79 5.10
N ASN A 282 17.58 13.49 4.04
CA ASN A 282 18.64 14.36 3.59
C ASN A 282 18.05 15.51 2.77
N PHE A 283 17.97 16.71 3.36
CA PHE A 283 17.46 17.89 2.67
C PHE A 283 18.47 18.56 1.72
N ALA A 284 19.74 18.10 1.67
CA ALA A 284 20.77 18.70 0.81
C ALA A 284 20.36 18.85 -0.67
N PRO A 285 19.67 17.90 -1.33
CA PRO A 285 19.22 18.04 -2.72
C PRO A 285 18.18 19.15 -2.96
N TYR A 286 17.54 19.66 -1.91
CA TYR A 286 16.60 20.78 -1.95
C TYR A 286 17.28 22.12 -1.57
N GLY A 287 18.61 22.10 -1.60
CA GLY A 287 19.55 23.20 -1.43
C GLY A 287 19.75 24.03 -2.70
N THR A 288 19.70 25.37 -2.63
CA THR A 288 20.16 26.23 -3.76
C THR A 288 21.64 26.04 -4.11
N LYS A 289 22.43 25.53 -3.17
CA LYS A 289 23.88 25.29 -3.30
C LYS A 289 24.24 23.85 -3.66
N TYR A 290 23.27 22.99 -3.93
CA TYR A 290 23.52 21.58 -4.20
C TYR A 290 24.07 21.36 -5.61
N GLN A 291 25.27 20.77 -5.71
CA GLN A 291 25.82 20.23 -6.94
C GLN A 291 26.04 18.71 -6.77
N PRO A 292 25.52 17.85 -7.66
CA PRO A 292 25.73 16.41 -7.55
C PRO A 292 27.22 16.07 -7.74
N LYS A 293 27.82 15.45 -6.72
CA LYS A 293 29.28 15.19 -6.66
C LYS A 293 29.77 14.12 -7.63
N ASN A 294 28.90 13.35 -8.28
CA ASN A 294 29.27 12.39 -9.32
C ASN A 294 28.20 12.38 -10.42
N ARG A 295 28.56 12.75 -11.66
CA ARG A 295 27.77 12.37 -12.85
C ARG A 295 28.12 10.93 -13.19
N SER A 296 27.26 9.97 -12.83
CA SER A 296 27.39 8.62 -13.38
C SER A 296 26.96 8.64 -14.85
N PRO A 297 27.55 7.81 -15.74
CA PRO A 297 27.18 7.78 -17.16
C PRO A 297 25.74 7.33 -17.45
N GLN A 298 24.97 6.95 -16.43
CA GLN A 298 23.58 6.48 -16.56
C GLN A 298 22.58 7.31 -15.71
N THR A 299 22.84 8.60 -15.51
CA THR A 299 21.83 9.47 -14.89
C THR A 299 20.90 10.01 -15.99
N PRO A 300 19.57 9.78 -15.95
CA PRO A 300 18.66 10.29 -16.98
C PRO A 300 18.66 11.81 -17.02
N THR A 301 18.29 12.35 -18.18
CA THR A 301 18.18 13.75 -18.61
C THR A 301 17.23 14.64 -17.77
N ASP A 302 16.86 14.24 -16.55
CA ASP A 302 15.63 14.59 -15.84
C ASP A 302 15.68 15.82 -14.92
N TRP A 303 16.78 16.58 -14.89
CA TRP A 303 16.83 17.85 -14.13
C TRP A 303 15.81 18.88 -14.61
N SER A 304 15.37 18.80 -15.86
CA SER A 304 14.28 19.60 -16.42
C SER A 304 12.89 19.16 -15.91
N LYS A 305 12.71 17.88 -15.52
CA LYS A 305 11.46 17.36 -14.95
C LYS A 305 11.25 17.77 -13.48
N LYS A 306 12.31 17.96 -12.69
CA LYS A 306 12.21 18.50 -11.30
C LYS A 306 11.57 19.90 -11.22
N LYS A 307 11.55 20.66 -12.32
CA LYS A 307 10.79 21.92 -12.42
C LYS A 307 9.28 21.72 -12.60
N ARG A 308 8.84 20.56 -13.14
CA ARG A 308 7.42 20.25 -13.39
C ARG A 308 6.72 19.61 -12.19
N GLU A 309 7.46 18.86 -11.37
CA GLU A 309 6.96 18.28 -10.10
C GLU A 309 7.92 18.62 -8.96
N PRO A 310 7.80 19.83 -8.37
CA PRO A 310 8.72 20.30 -7.34
C PRO A 310 8.76 19.33 -6.15
N LEU A 311 7.61 19.01 -5.55
CA LEU A 311 7.53 18.09 -4.41
C LEU A 311 8.11 16.69 -4.69
N GLY A 312 8.09 16.25 -5.94
CA GLY A 312 8.48 14.90 -6.35
C GLY A 312 7.95 13.84 -5.39
N LYS A 313 8.85 13.01 -4.88
CA LYS A 313 8.55 11.89 -3.98
C LYS A 313 8.36 12.28 -2.49
N LEU A 314 8.57 13.56 -2.11
CA LEU A 314 8.16 14.07 -0.79
C LEU A 314 6.64 14.32 -0.69
N SER A 315 5.93 14.31 -1.83
CA SER A 315 4.48 14.51 -1.88
C SER A 315 3.73 13.59 -0.91
N SER A 316 4.11 12.31 -0.83
CA SER A 316 3.46 11.33 0.05
C SER A 316 3.67 11.63 1.53
N LEU A 317 4.87 12.08 1.92
CA LEU A 317 5.15 12.52 3.28
C LEU A 317 4.34 13.78 3.63
N PHE A 318 4.25 14.73 2.70
CA PHE A 318 3.50 15.97 2.93
C PHE A 318 2.00 15.69 3.05
N LYS A 319 1.45 14.81 2.20
CA LYS A 319 0.07 14.33 2.31
C LYS A 319 -0.19 13.65 3.66
N LEU A 320 0.73 12.79 4.11
CA LEU A 320 0.63 12.16 5.43
C LEU A 320 0.59 13.20 6.54
N LEU A 321 1.49 14.19 6.50
CA LEU A 321 1.56 15.23 7.50
C LEU A 321 0.28 16.07 7.51
N VAL A 322 -0.28 16.43 6.35
CA VAL A 322 -1.59 17.10 6.27
C VAL A 322 -2.69 16.26 6.91
N MET A 323 -2.74 14.95 6.63
CA MET A 323 -3.74 14.07 7.25
C MET A 323 -3.62 14.03 8.78
N LEU A 324 -2.39 14.00 9.32
CA LEU A 324 -2.18 14.05 10.77
C LEU A 324 -2.56 15.40 11.37
N LEU A 325 -2.25 16.50 10.68
CA LEU A 325 -2.66 17.84 11.08
C LEU A 325 -4.18 17.97 11.13
N ASP A 326 -4.88 17.57 10.06
CA ASP A 326 -6.34 17.64 9.99
C ASP A 326 -7.00 16.74 11.05
N SER A 327 -6.45 15.53 11.28
CA SER A 327 -6.93 14.61 12.32
C SER A 327 -6.71 15.18 13.73
N PHE A 328 -5.55 15.78 13.98
CA PHE A 328 -5.27 16.48 15.23
C PHE A 328 -6.27 17.62 15.44
N HIS A 329 -6.55 18.42 14.40
CA HIS A 329 -7.49 19.54 14.50
C HIS A 329 -8.92 19.10 14.77
N ALA A 330 -9.38 18.02 14.13
CA ALA A 330 -10.70 17.44 14.35
C ALA A 330 -10.86 16.95 15.79
N LEU A 331 -9.93 16.12 16.28
CA LEU A 331 -9.96 15.59 17.65
C LEU A 331 -9.81 16.67 18.72
N SER A 332 -9.05 17.72 18.43
CA SER A 332 -8.85 18.83 19.36
C SER A 332 -10.06 19.78 19.45
N SER A 333 -11.09 19.56 18.62
CA SER A 333 -12.33 20.35 18.63
C SER A 333 -13.44 19.74 19.48
N GLU A 334 -13.28 18.50 19.95
CA GLU A 334 -14.23 17.82 20.84
C GLU A 334 -14.00 18.19 22.33
N GLU A 335 -15.08 18.34 23.10
CA GLU A 335 -15.05 18.88 24.48
C GLU A 335 -14.26 18.02 25.48
N THR A 336 -14.16 16.71 25.24
CA THR A 336 -13.39 15.76 26.06
C THR A 336 -12.02 15.50 25.44
N CYS A 337 -11.05 16.37 25.74
CA CYS A 337 -9.70 16.23 25.22
C CYS A 337 -8.90 15.15 26.01
N PRO A 338 -8.41 14.08 25.36
CA PRO A 338 -7.51 13.13 26.00
C PRO A 338 -6.11 13.76 26.21
N GLU A 339 -5.49 13.51 27.38
CA GLU A 339 -4.16 14.02 27.77
C GLU A 339 -3.03 13.87 26.71
N PRO A 340 -2.93 12.78 25.90
CA PRO A 340 -1.89 12.66 24.87
C PRO A 340 -2.00 13.66 23.71
N LEU A 341 -3.09 14.40 23.55
CA LEU A 341 -3.26 15.27 22.37
C LEU A 341 -2.31 16.47 22.40
N ALA A 342 -1.98 16.99 23.59
CA ALA A 342 -1.05 18.12 23.68
C ALA A 342 0.37 17.75 23.19
N SER A 343 0.90 16.56 23.51
CA SER A 343 2.21 16.11 23.03
C SER A 343 2.23 15.92 21.52
N VAL A 344 1.14 15.41 20.94
CA VAL A 344 0.96 15.30 19.48
C VAL A 344 1.12 16.66 18.80
N GLY A 345 0.43 17.69 19.28
CA GLY A 345 0.54 19.04 18.72
C GLY A 345 1.98 19.59 18.81
N HIS A 346 2.70 19.30 19.90
CA HIS A 346 4.10 19.69 20.06
C HIS A 346 5.03 19.01 19.05
N SER A 347 4.79 17.75 18.75
CA SER A 347 5.58 16.95 17.81
C SER A 347 5.29 17.34 16.36
N LEU A 348 4.01 17.55 15.99
CA LEU A 348 3.63 18.01 14.65
C LEU A 348 4.26 19.38 14.31
N ILE A 349 4.26 20.32 15.26
CA ILE A 349 4.92 21.63 15.07
C ILE A 349 6.43 21.47 14.92
N ALA A 350 7.06 20.54 15.67
CA ALA A 350 8.49 20.28 15.56
C ALA A 350 8.86 19.68 14.20
N VAL A 351 8.04 18.75 13.69
CA VAL A 351 8.20 18.18 12.34
C VAL A 351 8.10 19.26 11.27
N LEU A 352 7.07 20.10 11.34
CA LEU A 352 6.89 21.22 10.41
C LEU A 352 8.08 22.18 10.45
N HIS A 353 8.55 22.53 11.65
CA HIS A 353 9.74 23.35 11.82
C HIS A 353 10.97 22.74 11.14
N ASN A 354 11.22 21.44 11.36
CA ASN A 354 12.37 20.73 10.79
C ASN A 354 12.37 20.80 9.25
N ILE A 355 11.20 20.51 8.64
CA ILE A 355 11.02 20.60 7.18
C ILE A 355 11.27 22.02 6.68
N ILE A 356 10.64 23.03 7.29
CA ILE A 356 10.73 24.44 6.85
C ILE A 356 12.16 24.98 6.98
N SER A 357 12.89 24.61 8.03
CA SER A 357 14.26 25.08 8.27
C SER A 357 15.30 24.52 7.30
N HIS A 358 14.97 23.44 6.56
CA HIS A 358 15.92 22.75 5.70
C HIS A 358 15.62 22.84 4.20
N ILE A 359 14.40 23.24 3.80
CA ILE A 359 14.08 23.49 2.40
C ILE A 359 14.51 24.91 2.02
N SER A 360 15.26 25.04 0.92
CA SER A 360 15.76 26.34 0.44
C SER A 360 15.50 26.61 -1.05
N LEU A 361 14.98 25.65 -1.80
CA LEU A 361 14.67 25.86 -3.21
C LEU A 361 13.32 26.62 -3.36
N PRO A 362 13.27 27.78 -4.04
CA PRO A 362 12.05 28.60 -4.11
C PRO A 362 10.82 27.86 -4.64
N SER A 363 10.99 27.03 -5.68
CA SER A 363 9.92 26.22 -6.25
C SER A 363 9.36 25.17 -5.27
N MET A 364 10.20 24.67 -4.35
CA MET A 364 9.77 23.78 -3.26
C MET A 364 9.01 24.54 -2.20
N ILE A 365 9.49 25.74 -1.85
CA ILE A 365 8.90 26.57 -0.81
C ILE A 365 7.48 26.96 -1.18
N GLY A 366 7.25 27.43 -2.41
CA GLY A 366 5.89 27.76 -2.89
C GLY A 366 4.94 26.56 -2.81
N THR A 367 5.37 25.40 -3.31
CA THR A 367 4.55 24.18 -3.29
C THR A 367 4.34 23.63 -1.88
N MET A 368 5.35 23.74 -1.00
CA MET A 368 5.24 23.38 0.41
C MET A 368 4.16 24.22 1.11
N PHE A 369 4.17 25.54 0.92
CA PHE A 369 3.15 26.40 1.51
C PHE A 369 1.78 26.22 0.87
N ALA A 370 1.70 25.88 -0.43
CA ALA A 370 0.44 25.47 -1.04
C ALA A 370 -0.23 24.29 -0.32
N VAL A 371 0.58 23.36 0.19
CA VAL A 371 0.10 22.18 0.94
C VAL A 371 -0.17 22.51 2.42
N PHE A 372 0.74 23.22 3.09
CA PHE A 372 0.67 23.39 4.54
C PHE A 372 0.01 24.68 5.04
N SER A 373 -0.18 25.71 4.20
CA SER A 373 -0.67 27.02 4.65
C SER A 373 -2.03 26.95 5.33
N LYS A 374 -2.98 26.19 4.76
CA LYS A 374 -4.31 25.99 5.36
C LYS A 374 -4.26 25.24 6.71
N PRO A 375 -3.66 24.03 6.81
CA PRO A 375 -3.49 23.36 8.11
C PRO A 375 -2.74 24.21 9.15
N LEU A 376 -1.67 24.91 8.74
CA LEU A 376 -0.92 25.80 9.63
C LEU A 376 -1.80 26.94 10.17
N ALA A 377 -2.62 27.55 9.31
CA ALA A 377 -3.52 28.63 9.71
C ALA A 377 -4.49 28.21 10.83
N VAL A 378 -4.94 26.94 10.85
CA VAL A 378 -5.83 26.42 11.90
C VAL A 378 -5.17 26.48 13.28
N PHE A 379 -3.87 26.17 13.40
CA PHE A 379 -3.17 26.34 14.68
C PHE A 379 -3.24 27.78 15.18
N TYR A 380 -2.90 28.74 14.33
CA TYR A 380 -2.90 30.16 14.69
C TYR A 380 -4.31 30.68 14.98
N GLU A 381 -5.34 30.18 14.28
CA GLU A 381 -6.73 30.60 14.50
C GLU A 381 -7.25 30.05 15.83
N LYS A 382 -6.93 28.79 16.17
CA LYS A 382 -7.33 28.21 17.46
C LYS A 382 -6.61 28.87 18.64
N THR A 383 -5.36 29.32 18.48
CA THR A 383 -4.65 30.08 19.53
C THR A 383 -5.07 31.54 19.60
N LYS A 384 -5.68 32.10 18.55
CA LYS A 384 -6.22 33.47 18.53
C LYS A 384 -7.44 33.64 19.44
N LEU A 385 -8.24 32.59 19.65
CA LEU A 385 -9.47 32.62 20.45
C LEU A 385 -9.22 33.12 21.88
N ALA A 386 -10.26 33.74 22.47
CA ALA A 386 -10.24 34.21 23.85
C ALA A 386 -10.17 33.03 24.84
N ASP A 387 -11.02 32.02 24.61
CA ASP A 387 -10.94 30.73 25.27
C ASP A 387 -10.19 29.74 24.35
N VAL A 388 -8.92 29.49 24.66
CA VAL A 388 -8.07 28.63 23.84
C VAL A 388 -8.34 27.18 24.22
N PRO A 389 -8.70 26.29 23.28
CA PRO A 389 -8.95 24.90 23.63
C PRO A 389 -7.71 24.26 24.27
N LYS A 390 -7.91 23.39 25.26
CA LYS A 390 -6.83 22.77 26.06
C LYS A 390 -5.71 22.15 25.22
N ALA A 391 -6.04 21.51 24.11
CA ALA A 391 -5.05 20.91 23.21
C ALA A 391 -4.03 21.93 22.63
N TYR A 392 -4.41 23.20 22.54
CA TYR A 392 -3.61 24.29 21.95
C TYR A 392 -2.96 25.21 22.98
N SER A 393 -3.36 25.14 24.26
CA SER A 393 -2.99 26.14 25.28
C SER A 393 -1.47 26.31 25.44
N ASN A 394 -0.71 25.23 25.24
CA ASN A 394 0.74 25.19 25.44
C ASN A 394 1.55 25.30 24.14
N LEU A 395 0.91 25.55 22.99
CA LEU A 395 1.58 25.57 21.68
C LEU A 395 2.08 26.96 21.26
N ASN A 396 1.61 28.03 21.90
CA ASN A 396 1.81 29.41 21.43
C ASN A 396 3.29 29.81 21.28
N SER A 397 4.15 29.43 22.23
CA SER A 397 5.58 29.74 22.16
C SER A 397 6.30 29.00 21.02
N LYS A 398 5.86 27.78 20.69
CA LYS A 398 6.38 27.01 19.55
C LYS A 398 5.86 27.56 18.23
N LEU A 399 4.60 27.97 18.16
CA LEU A 399 4.01 28.59 16.97
C LEU A 399 4.66 29.93 16.64
N GLU A 400 5.08 30.69 17.65
CA GLU A 400 5.84 31.91 17.44
C GLU A 400 7.24 31.62 16.85
N LYS A 401 7.94 30.60 17.36
CA LYS A 401 9.21 30.15 16.78
C LYS A 401 9.04 29.65 15.34
N LEU A 402 8.01 28.86 15.09
CA LEU A 402 7.69 28.37 13.75
C LEU A 402 7.40 29.53 12.79
N LEU A 403 6.67 30.57 13.23
CA LEU A 403 6.41 31.75 12.41
C LEU A 403 7.72 32.49 12.06
N ALA A 404 8.62 32.64 13.03
CA ALA A 404 9.92 33.26 12.78
C ALA A 404 10.73 32.45 11.73
N GLU A 405 10.70 31.12 11.82
CA GLU A 405 11.36 30.24 10.86
C GLU A 405 10.72 30.30 9.46
N ILE A 406 9.38 30.35 9.37
CA ILE A 406 8.65 30.54 8.11
C ILE A 406 9.07 31.84 7.44
N ILE A 407 9.08 32.95 8.18
CA ILE A 407 9.48 34.27 7.67
C ILE A 407 10.95 34.23 7.22
N LEU A 408 11.83 33.63 8.02
CA LEU A 408 13.24 33.49 7.68
C LEU A 408 13.43 32.68 6.39
N CYS A 409 12.76 31.54 6.28
CA CYS A 409 12.81 30.67 5.11
C CYS A 409 12.38 31.42 3.83
N LEU A 410 11.25 32.14 3.89
CA LEU A 410 10.75 32.95 2.77
C LEU A 410 11.73 34.08 2.42
N GLN A 411 12.22 34.84 3.41
CA GLN A 411 13.11 35.98 3.18
C GLN A 411 14.49 35.60 2.64
N SER A 412 15.04 34.47 3.11
CA SER A 412 16.38 34.02 2.72
C SER A 412 16.41 33.33 1.37
N HIS A 413 15.31 32.69 0.97
CA HIS A 413 15.30 31.81 -0.19
C HIS A 413 14.37 32.26 -1.33
N CYS A 414 13.33 33.05 -1.07
CA CYS A 414 12.37 33.51 -2.09
C CYS A 414 12.62 34.94 -2.58
N THR A 415 13.87 35.43 -2.53
CA THR A 415 14.21 36.80 -2.94
C THR A 415 13.77 37.09 -4.38
N GLY A 416 12.85 38.06 -4.54
CA GLY A 416 12.31 38.45 -5.85
C GLY A 416 11.18 37.57 -6.39
N CYS A 417 10.73 36.57 -5.62
CA CYS A 417 9.63 35.66 -5.98
C CYS A 417 8.31 35.99 -5.25
N TYR A 418 8.13 37.25 -4.82
CA TYR A 418 6.92 37.70 -4.12
C TYR A 418 5.85 38.14 -5.12
N ASP A 419 5.34 37.18 -5.87
CA ASP A 419 4.29 37.36 -6.87
C ASP A 419 2.90 37.02 -6.32
N SER A 420 1.89 37.11 -7.19
CA SER A 420 0.50 36.83 -6.82
C SER A 420 0.27 35.35 -6.49
N GLU A 421 1.02 34.43 -7.10
CA GLU A 421 0.90 32.99 -6.84
C GLU A 421 1.39 32.66 -5.42
N LEU A 422 2.58 33.13 -5.03
CA LEU A 422 3.08 32.92 -3.68
C LEU A 422 2.20 33.61 -2.63
N LEU A 423 1.65 34.78 -2.93
CA LEU A 423 0.69 35.47 -2.05
C LEU A 423 -0.57 34.64 -1.83
N GLU A 424 -1.14 34.06 -2.90
CA GLU A 424 -2.30 33.18 -2.82
C GLU A 424 -2.02 31.97 -1.93
N GLN A 425 -0.85 31.32 -2.09
CA GLN A 425 -0.48 30.18 -1.25
C GLN A 425 -0.31 30.55 0.23
N LEU A 426 0.22 31.74 0.53
CA LEU A 426 0.44 32.20 1.92
C LEU A 426 -0.78 32.86 2.55
N SER A 427 -1.79 33.24 1.77
CA SER A 427 -2.97 33.98 2.21
C SER A 427 -3.66 33.38 3.44
N PRO A 428 -3.98 32.06 3.47
CA PRO A 428 -4.62 31.44 4.64
C PRO A 428 -3.90 31.71 5.96
N LEU A 429 -2.56 31.67 5.93
CA LEU A 429 -1.72 31.92 7.09
C LEU A 429 -1.65 33.41 7.45
N LEU A 430 -1.44 34.27 6.46
CA LEU A 430 -1.30 35.72 6.66
C LEU A 430 -2.57 36.34 7.25
N CYS A 431 -3.75 35.97 6.73
CA CYS A 431 -5.05 36.46 7.21
C CYS A 431 -5.22 36.27 8.72
N VAL A 432 -4.88 35.07 9.21
CA VAL A 432 -5.01 34.71 10.62
C VAL A 432 -3.97 35.43 11.47
N ILE A 433 -2.72 35.50 11.00
CA ILE A 433 -1.62 36.09 11.79
C ILE A 433 -1.76 37.61 11.93
N PHE A 434 -2.20 38.32 10.89
CA PHE A 434 -2.45 39.77 10.99
C PHE A 434 -3.48 40.11 12.07
N GLN A 435 -4.42 39.21 12.32
CA GLN A 435 -5.48 39.37 13.31
C GLN A 435 -5.19 38.65 14.64
N HIS A 436 -4.01 38.03 14.79
CA HIS A 436 -3.70 37.22 15.97
C HIS A 436 -3.57 38.07 17.23
N LYS A 437 -3.93 37.57 18.42
CA LYS A 437 -3.86 38.34 19.69
C LYS A 437 -2.44 38.71 20.13
N SER A 438 -1.43 37.91 19.76
CA SER A 438 -0.02 38.22 20.07
C SER A 438 0.50 39.42 19.27
N LYS A 439 0.85 40.49 19.99
CA LYS A 439 1.44 41.72 19.40
C LYS A 439 2.75 41.43 18.68
N GLN A 440 3.55 40.49 19.19
CA GLN A 440 4.84 40.12 18.62
C GLN A 440 4.68 39.49 17.24
N MET A 441 3.77 38.52 17.10
CA MET A 441 3.50 37.83 15.83
C MET A 441 2.94 38.80 14.78
N ARG A 442 1.98 39.66 15.17
CA ARG A 442 1.47 40.72 14.28
C ARG A 442 2.60 41.63 13.79
N LYS A 443 3.48 42.06 14.69
CA LYS A 443 4.60 42.95 14.34
C LYS A 443 5.60 42.27 13.39
N GLN A 444 5.95 41.02 13.63
CA GLN A 444 6.84 40.24 12.75
C GLN A 444 6.25 40.08 11.36
N CYS A 445 4.97 39.70 11.28
CA CYS A 445 4.26 39.51 10.02
C CYS A 445 4.09 40.82 9.24
N ALA A 446 3.75 41.93 9.91
CA ALA A 446 3.67 43.25 9.29
C ALA A 446 5.04 43.71 8.75
N ASN A 447 6.12 43.46 9.49
CA ASN A 447 7.47 43.78 9.01
C ASN A 447 7.87 42.94 7.80
N PHE A 448 7.54 41.65 7.82
CA PHE A 448 7.72 40.77 6.66
C PHE A 448 6.96 41.34 5.45
N TRP A 449 5.67 41.61 5.57
CA TRP A 449 4.83 42.19 4.50
C TRP A 449 5.44 43.47 3.91
N ASN A 450 5.81 44.42 4.76
CA ASN A 450 6.36 45.72 4.34
C ASN A 450 7.72 45.58 3.63
N THR A 451 8.48 44.54 3.95
CA THR A 451 9.79 44.28 3.33
C THR A 451 9.70 43.47 2.04
N THR A 452 8.57 42.78 1.80
CA THR A 452 8.35 41.85 0.68
C THR A 452 7.20 42.30 -0.23
N PHE A 453 5.98 41.79 -0.03
CA PHE A 453 4.81 42.00 -0.89
C PHE A 453 4.45 43.47 -1.08
N ALA A 454 4.63 44.32 -0.06
CA ALA A 454 4.35 45.76 -0.19
C ALA A 454 5.24 46.48 -1.21
N LYS A 455 6.36 45.88 -1.63
CA LYS A 455 7.28 46.43 -2.63
C LYS A 455 7.07 45.85 -4.02
N ALA A 456 6.14 44.91 -4.19
CA ALA A 456 5.84 44.33 -5.49
C ALA A 456 5.16 45.36 -6.40
N ALA A 457 5.51 45.36 -7.69
CA ALA A 457 4.98 46.33 -8.65
C ALA A 457 3.48 46.15 -8.94
N SER A 458 2.99 44.91 -8.88
CA SER A 458 1.59 44.56 -9.05
C SER A 458 1.30 43.22 -8.36
N LEU A 459 0.20 43.16 -7.61
CA LEU A 459 -0.27 41.94 -6.92
C LEU A 459 -1.78 41.81 -7.10
N THR A 460 -2.22 40.57 -7.36
CA THR A 460 -3.62 40.19 -7.27
C THR A 460 -3.89 39.72 -5.85
N TYR A 461 -4.74 40.45 -5.12
CA TYR A 461 -5.08 40.14 -3.74
C TYR A 461 -6.19 39.09 -3.67
N PRO A 462 -5.99 37.97 -2.95
CA PRO A 462 -7.06 37.07 -2.56
C PRO A 462 -8.15 37.82 -1.78
N GLU A 463 -9.41 37.41 -1.91
CA GLU A 463 -10.55 38.07 -1.28
C GLU A 463 -10.41 38.14 0.26
N GLU A 464 -9.76 37.16 0.87
CA GLU A 464 -9.56 37.09 2.32
C GLU A 464 -8.56 38.13 2.85
N LEU A 465 -7.76 38.75 1.97
CA LEU A 465 -6.77 39.78 2.31
C LEU A 465 -7.19 41.20 1.91
N LYS A 466 -8.32 41.34 1.20
CA LYS A 466 -8.93 42.65 0.91
C LYS A 466 -9.67 43.16 2.14
#